data_AF-A0A161XMM5-F1
#
_entry.id   AF-A0A161XMM5-F1
#
_cell.length_a   1.000
_cell.length_b   1.000
_cell.length_c   1.000
_cell.angle_alpha   90.00
_cell.angle_beta   90.00
_cell.angle_gamma   90.00
#
_symmetry.space_group_name_H-M   'P 1'
#
loop_
_entity.id
_entity.type
_entity.pdbx_description
1 polymer ?
#
loop_
_entity_poly.entity_id
_entity_poly.type
_entity_poly.pdbx_seq_one_letter_code
_entity_poly.pdbx_strand_id
1 'polypeptide(L)'
;MSGDVKDSGNKAGSGKSRQATGLPEELLGCPEITAPAPDRTPGIARTGPTPEERTGRSADPSHIISDQKFNKDLATLRGLHSFLIREATTLPENFSLGELNCLKAAGATVQGRSPTDSEWQAVEQKTQILFALLTDANRKRFLVSQMPNFLPRIAVWLVAVSIGSMILSVLMAEVTLYSKGVDVALMVLFFLLWLMSLGAIGSAAFIGFNAISVTSDITFDISDTRLIIQRIVLGALFALFFTLPFGFHEFLSFVKSLSNSALNKTTVPTRSEIAFTNQSLLLIMPFVLGYSTSLVILILNRMISAASTLFGAQPASAKSISK
;
A
#
# COMPACT_ATOMS: atom_id res chain seq x y z
N MET A 1 57.52 -32.24 -33.50
CA MET A 1 56.80 -30.95 -33.37
C MET A 1 55.76 -31.12 -32.28
N SER A 2 56.12 -30.76 -31.06
CA SER A 2 55.24 -30.74 -29.89
C SER A 2 54.33 -29.51 -29.98
N GLY A 3 53.04 -29.70 -29.76
CA GLY A 3 52.06 -28.62 -29.60
C GLY A 3 51.54 -28.61 -28.18
N ASP A 4 51.85 -27.55 -27.45
CA ASP A 4 51.41 -27.27 -26.09
C ASP A 4 49.88 -27.10 -26.01
N VAL A 5 49.24 -27.84 -25.10
CA VAL A 5 47.85 -27.63 -24.67
C VAL A 5 47.90 -26.72 -23.44
N LYS A 6 47.41 -25.49 -23.61
CA LYS A 6 47.38 -24.49 -22.55
C LYS A 6 46.10 -24.67 -21.73
N ASP A 7 46.29 -25.24 -20.55
CA ASP A 7 45.32 -25.37 -19.47
C ASP A 7 45.02 -23.97 -18.88
N SER A 8 43.77 -23.67 -18.60
CA SER A 8 43.36 -22.44 -17.91
C SER A 8 42.14 -22.71 -17.07
N GLY A 9 42.43 -23.03 -15.80
CA GLY A 9 41.44 -23.18 -14.75
C GLY A 9 40.80 -21.87 -14.33
N ASN A 10 39.64 -21.97 -13.68
CA ASN A 10 39.34 -21.08 -12.56
C ASN A 10 38.21 -21.63 -11.66
N LYS A 11 38.60 -21.77 -10.38
CA LYS A 11 37.83 -21.51 -9.15
C LYS A 11 36.51 -22.25 -8.91
N ALA A 12 36.63 -23.37 -8.19
CA ALA A 12 35.60 -23.85 -7.27
C ALA A 12 35.64 -23.02 -5.97
N GLY A 13 34.60 -22.22 -5.73
CA GLY A 13 34.35 -21.52 -4.47
C GLY A 13 33.49 -22.38 -3.54
N SER A 14 34.08 -22.83 -2.44
CA SER A 14 33.47 -23.58 -1.34
C SER A 14 32.37 -22.78 -0.63
N GLY A 15 31.11 -23.10 -0.91
CA GLY A 15 29.94 -22.59 -0.17
C GLY A 15 29.77 -23.30 1.17
N LYS A 16 29.96 -22.53 2.25
CA LYS A 16 29.94 -22.96 3.65
C LYS A 16 28.50 -22.99 4.16
N SER A 17 27.94 -24.18 4.38
CA SER A 17 26.66 -24.37 5.09
C SER A 17 26.80 -24.10 6.59
N ARG A 18 26.06 -23.11 7.07
CA ARG A 18 25.67 -22.82 8.47
C ARG A 18 24.40 -21.98 8.34
N GLN A 19 23.32 -22.12 9.10
CA GLN A 19 23.09 -22.80 10.37
C GLN A 19 21.56 -22.88 10.48
N ALA A 20 21.03 -24.06 10.79
CA ALA A 20 19.65 -24.19 11.22
C ALA A 20 19.55 -23.61 12.64
N THR A 21 18.77 -22.54 12.80
CA THR A 21 18.41 -22.03 14.12
C THR A 21 17.06 -22.64 14.47
N GLY A 22 17.11 -23.63 15.36
CA GLY A 22 15.93 -24.19 16.02
C GLY A 22 15.25 -23.12 16.87
N LEU A 23 13.93 -23.08 16.77
CA LEU A 23 13.03 -22.44 17.70
C LEU A 23 13.06 -23.18 19.05
N PRO A 24 13.21 -22.50 20.19
CA PRO A 24 12.76 -23.03 21.46
C PRO A 24 11.24 -22.78 21.57
N GLU A 25 10.47 -23.86 21.46
CA GLU A 25 9.30 -24.05 22.32
C GLU A 25 9.81 -24.19 23.75
N GLU A 26 9.38 -23.30 24.64
CA GLU A 26 8.87 -23.64 25.97
C GLU A 26 8.71 -22.37 26.83
N LEU A 27 7.83 -22.53 27.82
CA LEU A 27 7.69 -21.75 29.05
C LEU A 27 6.63 -20.63 29.08
N LEU A 28 5.42 -21.11 29.40
CA LEU A 28 4.79 -20.95 30.73
C LEU A 28 4.16 -19.60 31.06
N GLY A 29 2.83 -19.65 31.15
CA GLY A 29 2.15 -19.55 32.45
C GLY A 29 1.88 -18.14 32.96
N CYS A 30 0.70 -17.61 32.65
CA CYS A 30 0.08 -16.58 33.47
C CYS A 30 -1.11 -17.19 34.22
N PRO A 31 -1.13 -17.13 35.56
CA PRO A 31 -2.19 -17.72 36.37
C PRO A 31 -3.49 -16.94 36.30
N GLU A 32 -4.55 -17.73 36.39
CA GLU A 32 -5.93 -17.40 36.69
C GLU A 32 -6.03 -16.45 37.90
N ILE A 33 -6.47 -15.21 37.66
CA ILE A 33 -6.85 -14.29 38.74
C ILE A 33 -8.35 -14.47 38.99
N THR A 34 -8.63 -15.24 40.03
CA THR A 34 -9.94 -15.37 40.68
C THR A 34 -10.47 -13.99 41.09
N ALA A 35 -11.67 -13.66 40.64
CA ALA A 35 -12.40 -12.48 41.09
C ALA A 35 -12.97 -12.68 42.51
N PRO A 36 -12.71 -11.78 43.47
CA PRO A 36 -13.50 -11.72 44.69
C PRO A 36 -14.82 -10.96 44.44
N ALA A 37 -15.89 -11.52 45.00
CA ALA A 37 -17.24 -10.97 44.98
C ALA A 37 -17.33 -9.54 45.60
N PRO A 38 -18.30 -8.72 45.19
CA PRO A 38 -18.49 -7.39 45.75
C PRO A 38 -19.15 -7.46 47.14
N ASP A 39 -18.39 -7.08 48.16
CA ASP A 39 -18.90 -6.83 49.50
C ASP A 39 -19.68 -5.50 49.50
N ARG A 40 -20.91 -5.57 50.02
CA ARG A 40 -21.84 -4.43 50.09
C ARG A 40 -21.57 -3.66 51.37
N THR A 41 -20.95 -2.50 51.27
CA THR A 41 -20.94 -1.50 52.37
C THR A 41 -21.86 -0.33 52.03
N PRO A 42 -22.79 0.06 52.94
CA PRO A 42 -23.72 1.16 52.71
C PRO A 42 -23.14 2.52 53.12
N GLY A 43 -23.40 3.54 52.30
CA GLY A 43 -23.68 4.90 52.75
C GLY A 43 -22.53 5.72 53.31
N ILE A 44 -21.72 6.33 52.44
CA ILE A 44 -21.04 7.59 52.74
C ILE A 44 -21.39 8.58 51.62
N ALA A 45 -22.10 9.64 51.99
CA ALA A 45 -22.47 10.75 51.12
C ALA A 45 -21.21 11.41 50.55
N ARG A 46 -20.91 11.08 49.28
CA ARG A 46 -19.84 11.71 48.52
C ARG A 46 -20.43 12.96 47.87
N THR A 47 -20.13 14.12 48.44
CA THR A 47 -20.26 15.42 47.78
C THR A 47 -19.43 15.35 46.50
N GLY A 48 -20.13 15.14 45.38
CA GLY A 48 -19.51 15.14 44.05
C GLY A 48 -18.96 16.53 43.75
N PRO A 49 -17.74 16.66 43.21
CA PRO A 49 -17.27 17.93 42.69
C PRO A 49 -18.19 18.39 41.55
N THR A 50 -18.64 19.63 41.66
CA THR A 50 -19.53 20.34 40.76
C THR A 50 -19.05 20.21 39.29
N PRO A 51 -19.90 19.84 38.31
CA PRO A 51 -19.50 19.62 36.91
C PRO A 51 -19.10 20.87 36.10
N GLU A 52 -18.92 22.04 36.71
CA GLU A 52 -18.90 23.32 35.99
C GLU A 52 -17.50 23.87 35.66
N GLU A 53 -16.41 23.21 36.06
CA GLU A 53 -15.04 23.72 35.88
C GLU A 53 -14.17 22.82 34.98
N ARG A 54 -14.75 22.33 33.88
CA ARG A 54 -13.99 21.96 32.66
C ARG A 54 -14.17 23.03 31.58
N THR A 55 -14.29 24.30 31.99
CA THR A 55 -14.15 25.45 31.10
C THR A 55 -12.75 25.42 30.51
N GLY A 56 -12.72 25.31 29.19
CA GLY A 56 -11.51 25.08 28.42
C GLY A 56 -10.41 26.08 28.79
N ARG A 57 -9.24 25.53 29.13
CA ARG A 57 -7.97 26.23 28.91
C ARG A 57 -7.97 26.61 27.44
N SER A 58 -8.39 27.84 27.15
CA SER A 58 -8.24 28.49 25.86
C SER A 58 -6.80 28.24 25.42
N ALA A 59 -6.65 27.46 24.34
CA ALA A 59 -5.34 27.17 23.80
C ALA A 59 -4.74 28.52 23.42
N ASP A 60 -3.62 28.89 24.05
CA ASP A 60 -2.93 30.14 23.75
C ASP A 60 -2.73 30.21 22.22
N PRO A 61 -3.30 31.22 21.54
CA PRO A 61 -3.25 31.33 20.09
C PRO A 61 -1.82 31.34 19.54
N SER A 62 -0.82 31.65 20.39
CA SER A 62 0.61 31.56 20.08
C SER A 62 1.08 30.15 19.66
N HIS A 63 0.37 29.08 20.04
CA HIS A 63 0.77 27.69 19.75
C HIS A 63 0.09 27.09 18.51
N ILE A 64 -0.72 27.85 17.78
CA ILE A 64 -1.47 27.32 16.62
C ILE A 64 -0.72 27.67 15.33
N ILE A 65 -0.31 26.64 14.58
CA ILE A 65 0.47 26.78 13.33
C ILE A 65 -0.41 26.50 12.12
N SER A 66 -0.45 27.42 11.15
CA SER A 66 -1.26 27.28 9.92
C SER A 66 -0.55 26.56 8.77
N ASP A 67 0.77 26.39 8.84
CA ASP A 67 1.54 25.71 7.79
C ASP A 67 1.29 24.19 7.78
N GLN A 68 0.67 23.70 6.70
CA GLN A 68 0.32 22.28 6.56
C GLN A 68 1.55 21.37 6.46
N LYS A 69 2.63 21.83 5.82
CA LYS A 69 3.85 21.06 5.65
C LYS A 69 4.54 20.89 7.01
N PHE A 70 4.73 21.99 7.74
CA PHE A 70 5.29 21.95 9.09
C PHE A 70 4.50 21.03 10.01
N ASN A 71 3.17 21.11 9.97
CA ASN A 71 2.30 20.27 10.78
C ASN A 71 2.43 18.77 10.42
N LYS A 72 2.64 18.43 9.14
CA LYS A 72 2.89 17.05 8.70
C LYS A 72 4.24 16.53 9.21
N ASP A 73 5.28 17.36 9.14
CA ASP A 73 6.62 17.01 9.60
C ASP A 73 6.66 16.87 11.14
N LEU A 74 5.98 17.76 11.85
CA LEU A 74 5.81 17.68 13.30
C LEU A 74 5.00 16.45 13.73
N ALA A 75 3.95 16.09 12.99
CA ALA A 75 3.19 14.86 13.24
C ALA A 75 4.07 13.61 13.02
N THR A 76 4.92 13.65 11.99
CA THR A 76 5.91 12.59 11.70
C THR A 76 6.92 12.46 12.83
N LEU A 77 7.46 13.57 13.33
CA LEU A 77 8.37 13.60 14.48
C LEU A 77 7.72 12.99 15.74
N ARG A 78 6.47 13.37 16.05
CA ARG A 78 5.72 12.82 17.18
C ARG A 78 5.43 11.33 17.01
N GLY A 79 5.09 10.90 15.80
CA GLY A 79 4.90 9.50 15.46
C GLY A 79 6.19 8.69 15.67
N LEU A 80 7.33 9.23 15.21
CA LEU A 80 8.64 8.61 15.34
C LEU A 80 9.07 8.46 16.81
N HIS A 81 8.87 9.52 17.59
CA HIS A 81 9.15 9.52 19.02
C HIS A 81 8.30 8.49 19.76
N SER A 82 6.98 8.47 19.49
CA SER A 82 6.06 7.50 20.10
C SER A 82 6.40 6.05 19.71
N PHE A 83 6.84 5.85 18.46
CA PHE A 83 7.29 4.56 17.97
C PHE A 83 8.55 4.07 18.70
N LEU A 84 9.57 4.94 18.87
CA LEU A 84 10.81 4.60 19.59
C LEU A 84 10.58 4.27 21.06
N ILE A 85 9.67 5.00 21.72
CA ILE A 85 9.24 4.68 23.09
C ILE A 85 8.63 3.27 23.16
N ARG A 86 7.76 2.94 22.20
CA ARG A 86 7.09 1.62 22.17
C ARG A 86 8.07 0.46 21.92
N GLU A 87 9.08 0.67 21.08
CA GLU A 87 10.12 -0.33 20.81
C GLU A 87 11.22 -0.35 21.91
N ALA A 88 11.02 0.34 23.04
CA ALA A 88 11.92 0.39 24.19
C ALA A 88 13.37 0.77 23.83
N THR A 89 13.55 1.62 22.81
CA THR A 89 14.88 2.11 22.45
C THR A 89 15.28 3.18 23.45
N THR A 90 16.48 3.08 24.02
CA THR A 90 17.01 4.09 24.94
C THR A 90 17.19 5.40 24.20
N LEU A 91 16.29 6.36 24.45
CA LEU A 91 16.42 7.72 23.95
C LEU A 91 17.58 8.40 24.70
N PRO A 92 18.34 9.30 24.05
CA PRO A 92 19.32 10.13 24.74
C PRO A 92 18.66 10.84 25.93
N GLU A 93 19.31 10.86 27.10
CA GLU A 93 18.72 11.42 28.33
C GLU A 93 18.25 12.88 28.18
N ASN A 94 18.85 13.62 27.25
CA ASN A 94 18.53 15.02 26.96
C ASN A 94 17.49 15.18 25.84
N PHE A 95 16.93 14.10 25.30
CA PHE A 95 15.94 14.19 24.23
C PHE A 95 14.57 14.56 24.81
N SER A 96 14.15 15.79 24.59
CA SER A 96 12.79 16.25 24.89
C SER A 96 12.21 16.96 23.67
N LEU A 97 10.93 16.73 23.38
CA LEU A 97 10.23 17.49 22.33
C LEU A 97 10.07 18.97 22.74
N GLY A 98 9.95 19.24 24.04
CA GLY A 98 9.86 20.59 24.60
C GLY A 98 8.64 21.34 24.07
N GLU A 99 8.86 22.61 23.69
CA GLU A 99 7.82 23.51 23.16
C GLU A 99 7.16 22.97 21.87
N LEU A 100 7.89 22.18 21.07
CA LEU A 100 7.32 21.56 19.86
C LEU A 100 6.15 20.62 20.15
N ASN A 101 6.06 20.06 21.37
CA ASN A 101 4.94 19.20 21.74
C ASN A 101 3.65 20.01 22.03
N CYS A 102 3.80 21.29 22.38
CA CYS A 102 2.67 22.18 22.67
C CYS A 102 2.01 22.74 21.39
N LEU A 103 2.74 22.76 20.27
CA LEU A 103 2.25 23.27 18.99
C LEU A 103 1.08 22.44 18.45
N LYS A 104 0.05 23.08 17.93
CA LYS A 104 -1.12 22.43 17.34
C LYS A 104 -1.33 22.92 15.92
N ALA A 105 -1.80 22.03 15.06
CA ALA A 105 -2.24 22.41 13.73
C ALA A 105 -3.48 23.31 13.81
N ALA A 106 -3.52 24.35 12.97
CA ALA A 106 -4.70 25.19 12.80
C ALA A 106 -5.90 24.34 12.35
N GLY A 107 -7.02 24.49 13.06
CA GLY A 107 -8.30 23.93 12.64
C GLY A 107 -8.95 24.77 11.54
N ALA A 108 -10.03 24.27 10.93
CA ALA A 108 -10.75 24.97 9.88
C ALA A 108 -11.29 26.36 10.31
N THR A 109 -11.48 26.58 11.61
CA THR A 109 -12.09 27.78 12.19
C THR A 109 -11.10 28.76 12.80
N VAL A 110 -9.83 28.36 13.02
CA VAL A 110 -8.87 29.17 13.78
C VAL A 110 -7.66 29.47 12.90
N GLN A 111 -7.40 30.75 12.67
CA GLN A 111 -6.24 31.20 11.91
C GLN A 111 -4.98 31.07 12.78
N GLY A 112 -4.09 30.15 12.38
CA GLY A 112 -2.79 29.95 13.04
C GLY A 112 -1.72 30.89 12.49
N ARG A 113 -0.65 31.09 13.26
CA ARG A 113 0.55 31.80 12.80
C ARG A 113 1.41 30.92 11.88
N SER A 114 2.32 31.55 11.16
CA SER A 114 3.39 30.84 10.46
C SER A 114 4.42 30.28 11.47
N PRO A 115 5.04 29.13 11.17
CA PRO A 115 6.14 28.60 11.98
C PRO A 115 7.36 29.53 11.90
N THR A 116 8.12 29.63 12.99
CA THR A 116 9.39 30.37 12.98
C THR A 116 10.52 29.50 12.41
N ASP A 117 11.58 30.13 11.91
CA ASP A 117 12.75 29.41 11.38
C ASP A 117 13.41 28.50 12.44
N SER A 118 13.41 28.95 13.69
CA SER A 118 13.90 28.16 14.83
C SER A 118 13.07 26.90 15.06
N GLU A 119 11.76 26.95 14.89
CA GLU A 119 10.87 25.79 15.01
C GLU A 119 11.11 24.79 13.88
N TRP A 120 11.28 25.29 12.64
CA TRP A 120 11.64 24.48 11.48
C TRP A 120 12.95 23.72 11.70
N GLN A 121 14.00 24.44 12.10
CA GLN A 121 15.30 23.83 12.39
C GLN A 121 15.21 22.82 13.53
N ALA A 122 14.44 23.11 14.57
CA ALA A 122 14.25 22.21 15.70
C ALA A 122 13.51 20.92 15.30
N VAL A 123 12.49 21.00 14.44
CA VAL A 123 11.79 19.81 13.92
C VAL A 123 12.75 18.97 13.08
N GLU A 124 13.49 19.58 12.14
CA GLU A 124 14.43 18.86 11.28
C GLU A 124 15.54 18.20 12.08
N GLN A 125 16.21 18.95 12.96
CA GLN A 125 17.30 18.45 13.78
C GLN A 125 16.86 17.28 14.67
N LYS A 126 15.71 17.40 15.36
CA LYS A 126 15.19 16.32 16.20
C LYS A 126 14.77 15.11 15.38
N THR A 127 14.21 15.33 14.19
CA THR A 127 13.84 14.26 13.27
C THR A 127 15.08 13.48 12.82
N GLN A 128 16.14 14.18 12.41
CA GLN A 128 17.41 13.55 12.04
C GLN A 128 18.05 12.77 13.19
N ILE A 129 18.07 13.33 14.40
CA ILE A 129 18.58 12.64 15.60
C ILE A 129 17.78 11.36 15.85
N LEU A 130 16.45 11.43 15.82
CA LEU A 130 15.63 10.23 16.01
C LEU A 130 15.89 9.22 14.88
N PHE A 131 15.91 9.63 13.61
CA PHE A 131 16.17 8.72 12.49
C PHE A 131 17.54 8.03 12.53
N ALA A 132 18.56 8.70 13.06
CA ALA A 132 19.88 8.12 13.27
C ALA A 132 19.87 7.00 14.32
N LEU A 133 18.91 7.01 15.25
CA LEU A 133 18.72 5.96 16.25
C LEU A 133 17.93 4.76 15.73
N LEU A 134 17.19 4.89 14.62
CA LEU A 134 16.46 3.74 14.06
C LEU A 134 17.44 2.79 13.38
N THR A 135 17.47 1.56 13.89
CA THR A 135 17.99 0.42 13.14
C THR A 135 17.23 0.25 11.83
N ASP A 136 17.82 -0.40 10.83
CA ASP A 136 17.14 -0.64 9.56
C ASP A 136 15.83 -1.41 9.79
N ALA A 137 15.79 -2.40 10.69
CA ALA A 137 14.57 -3.12 11.02
C ALA A 137 13.46 -2.23 11.58
N ASN A 138 13.80 -1.29 12.46
CA ASN A 138 12.84 -0.36 13.05
C ASN A 138 12.36 0.67 12.04
N ARG A 139 13.25 1.15 11.16
CA ARG A 139 12.91 2.07 10.07
C ARG A 139 11.84 1.44 9.16
N LYS A 140 11.96 0.14 8.87
CA LYS A 140 10.98 -0.64 8.11
C LYS A 140 9.60 -0.63 8.77
N ARG A 141 9.55 -1.00 10.04
CA ARG A 141 8.30 -1.03 10.81
C ARG A 141 7.65 0.36 10.91
N PHE A 142 8.47 1.39 11.07
CA PHE A 142 7.98 2.77 11.10
C PHE A 142 7.40 3.21 9.76
N LEU A 143 8.06 2.90 8.63
CA LEU A 143 7.55 3.19 7.29
C LEU A 143 6.24 2.44 7.00
N VAL A 144 6.13 1.18 7.41
CA VAL A 144 4.87 0.43 7.32
C VAL A 144 3.78 1.07 8.18
N SER A 145 4.13 1.59 9.37
CA SER A 145 3.20 2.33 10.23
C SER A 145 2.78 3.70 9.66
N GLN A 146 3.57 4.27 8.75
CA GLN A 146 3.27 5.50 8.02
C GLN A 146 2.38 5.25 6.79
N MET A 147 2.15 3.98 6.43
CA MET A 147 1.33 3.66 5.26
C MET A 147 -0.08 4.21 5.48
N PRO A 148 -0.63 4.97 4.54
CA PRO A 148 -1.89 5.66 4.77
C PRO A 148 -3.02 4.66 5.02
N ASN A 149 -3.77 4.89 6.09
CA ASN A 149 -4.88 4.04 6.53
C ASN A 149 -5.98 3.85 5.47
N PHE A 150 -6.03 4.70 4.45
CA PHE A 150 -6.98 4.55 3.34
C PHE A 150 -6.62 3.39 2.42
N LEU A 151 -5.33 3.02 2.28
CA LEU A 151 -4.88 2.03 1.30
C LEU A 151 -5.52 0.64 1.52
N PRO A 152 -5.51 0.04 2.73
CA PRO A 152 -6.21 -1.21 2.97
C PRO A 152 -7.73 -1.08 2.77
N ARG A 153 -8.32 0.07 3.10
CA ARG A 153 -9.75 0.31 2.86
C ARG A 153 -10.08 0.31 1.37
N ILE A 154 -9.28 0.99 0.54
CA ILE A 154 -9.43 1.00 -0.91
C ILE A 154 -9.29 -0.42 -1.46
N ALA A 155 -8.29 -1.20 -1.02
CA ALA A 155 -8.12 -2.57 -1.46
C ALA A 155 -9.35 -3.44 -1.17
N VAL A 156 -9.92 -3.34 0.05
CA VAL A 156 -11.15 -4.05 0.42
C VAL A 156 -12.34 -3.60 -0.44
N TRP A 157 -12.50 -2.29 -0.65
CA TRP A 157 -13.55 -1.75 -1.53
C TRP A 157 -13.42 -2.26 -2.97
N LEU A 158 -12.22 -2.27 -3.53
CA LEU A 158 -11.98 -2.77 -4.90
C LEU A 158 -12.28 -4.26 -5.03
N VAL A 159 -11.93 -5.07 -4.01
CA VAL A 159 -12.29 -6.50 -3.98
C VAL A 159 -13.81 -6.67 -3.96
N ALA A 160 -14.52 -5.90 -3.14
CA ALA A 160 -15.98 -5.93 -3.09
C ALA A 160 -16.60 -5.53 -4.45
N VAL A 161 -16.06 -4.50 -5.11
CA VAL A 161 -16.51 -4.07 -6.44
C VAL A 161 -16.23 -5.15 -7.50
N SER A 162 -15.05 -5.78 -7.48
CA SER A 162 -14.70 -6.87 -8.39
C SER A 162 -15.65 -8.07 -8.23
N ILE A 163 -15.84 -8.55 -7.00
CA ILE A 163 -16.76 -9.65 -6.71
C ILE A 163 -18.20 -9.28 -7.08
N GLY A 164 -18.65 -8.08 -6.68
CA GLY A 164 -20.00 -7.59 -6.97
C GLY A 164 -20.28 -7.50 -8.46
N SER A 165 -19.36 -6.93 -9.24
CA SER A 165 -19.47 -6.85 -10.70
C SER A 165 -19.52 -8.24 -11.37
N MET A 166 -18.77 -9.21 -10.86
CA MET A 166 -18.81 -10.58 -11.36
C MET A 166 -20.15 -11.26 -11.04
N ILE A 167 -20.67 -11.14 -9.82
CA ILE A 167 -21.98 -11.67 -9.43
C ILE A 167 -23.09 -11.05 -10.28
N LEU A 168 -23.09 -9.72 -10.44
CA LEU A 168 -24.04 -9.00 -11.29
C LEU A 168 -23.99 -9.48 -12.74
N SER A 169 -22.79 -9.74 -13.27
CA SER A 169 -22.64 -10.29 -14.62
C SER A 169 -23.23 -11.70 -14.76
N VAL A 170 -23.12 -12.55 -13.73
CA VAL A 170 -23.70 -13.90 -13.70
C VAL A 170 -25.23 -13.83 -13.64
N LEU A 171 -25.77 -13.00 -12.75
CA LEU A 171 -27.23 -12.80 -12.65
C LEU A 171 -27.82 -12.27 -13.96
N MET A 172 -27.12 -11.35 -14.62
CA MET A 172 -27.54 -10.85 -15.92
C MET A 172 -27.45 -11.95 -17.00
N ALA A 173 -26.43 -12.79 -17.01
CA ALA A 173 -26.33 -13.87 -18.01
C ALA A 173 -27.56 -14.79 -18.06
N GLU A 174 -28.28 -14.94 -16.94
CA GLU A 174 -29.56 -15.66 -16.89
C GLU A 174 -30.75 -14.83 -17.40
N VAL A 175 -30.89 -13.58 -16.96
CA VAL A 175 -32.03 -12.71 -17.32
C VAL A 175 -32.00 -12.33 -18.81
N THR A 176 -30.81 -12.22 -19.37
CA THR A 176 -30.56 -11.71 -20.73
C THR A 176 -30.95 -12.67 -21.87
N LEU A 177 -31.44 -13.87 -21.53
CA LEU A 177 -32.13 -14.74 -22.50
C LEU A 177 -33.44 -14.12 -23.06
N TYR A 178 -33.95 -13.04 -22.46
CA TYR A 178 -35.24 -12.43 -22.82
C TYR A 178 -35.17 -11.10 -23.61
N SER A 179 -34.04 -10.38 -23.69
CA SER A 179 -33.97 -9.06 -24.38
C SER A 179 -32.66 -8.86 -25.18
N LYS A 180 -32.74 -8.69 -26.50
CA LYS A 180 -31.56 -8.84 -27.40
C LYS A 180 -30.52 -7.70 -27.42
N GLY A 181 -30.66 -6.61 -26.66
CA GLY A 181 -29.87 -5.38 -26.89
C GLY A 181 -29.23 -4.71 -25.67
N VAL A 182 -30.03 -4.31 -24.68
CA VAL A 182 -29.58 -3.57 -23.47
C VAL A 182 -28.58 -4.39 -22.64
N ASP A 183 -28.70 -5.69 -22.78
CA ASP A 183 -28.05 -6.74 -22.03
C ASP A 183 -26.53 -6.83 -22.31
N VAL A 184 -26.12 -6.62 -23.56
CA VAL A 184 -24.70 -6.68 -23.95
C VAL A 184 -23.95 -5.46 -23.43
N ALA A 185 -24.53 -4.26 -23.53
CA ALA A 185 -23.89 -3.03 -23.06
C ALA A 185 -23.66 -3.07 -21.54
N LEU A 186 -24.62 -3.61 -20.78
CA LEU A 186 -24.50 -3.75 -19.33
C LEU A 186 -23.45 -4.80 -18.94
N MET A 187 -23.37 -5.93 -19.67
CA MET A 187 -22.31 -6.92 -19.48
C MET A 187 -20.92 -6.33 -19.75
N VAL A 188 -20.79 -5.53 -20.81
CA VAL A 188 -19.54 -4.80 -21.09
C VAL A 188 -19.21 -3.88 -19.93
N LEU A 189 -20.17 -3.11 -19.40
CA LEU A 189 -19.93 -2.23 -18.25
C LEU A 189 -19.41 -3.00 -17.02
N PHE A 190 -20.03 -4.13 -16.67
CA PHE A 190 -19.56 -4.95 -15.55
C PHE A 190 -18.19 -5.57 -15.80
N PHE A 191 -17.92 -5.98 -17.03
CA PHE A 191 -16.58 -6.43 -17.44
C PHE A 191 -15.53 -5.32 -17.28
N LEU A 192 -15.82 -4.08 -17.68
CA LEU A 192 -14.90 -2.96 -17.52
C LEU A 192 -14.65 -2.65 -16.04
N LEU A 193 -15.70 -2.65 -15.21
CA LEU A 193 -15.60 -2.47 -13.75
C LEU A 193 -14.74 -3.56 -13.11
N TRP A 194 -14.94 -4.81 -13.52
CA TRP A 194 -14.17 -5.95 -13.05
C TRP A 194 -12.69 -5.83 -13.43
N LEU A 195 -12.37 -5.48 -14.70
CA LEU A 195 -11.00 -5.26 -15.19
C LEU A 195 -10.29 -4.15 -14.42
N MET A 196 -10.94 -2.98 -14.31
CA MET A 196 -10.36 -1.82 -13.60
C MET A 196 -10.10 -2.15 -12.14
N SER A 197 -11.02 -2.86 -11.49
CA SER A 197 -10.87 -3.27 -10.09
C SER A 197 -9.71 -4.22 -9.91
N LEU A 198 -9.55 -5.24 -10.76
CA LEU A 198 -8.42 -6.17 -10.69
C LEU A 198 -7.08 -5.50 -10.94
N GLY A 199 -7.00 -4.59 -11.92
CA GLY A 199 -5.78 -3.81 -12.16
C GLY A 199 -5.41 -2.92 -10.98
N ALA A 200 -6.40 -2.25 -10.38
CA ALA A 200 -6.20 -1.45 -9.18
C ALA A 200 -5.75 -2.29 -7.97
N ILE A 201 -6.35 -3.47 -7.77
CA ILE A 201 -5.97 -4.42 -6.71
C ILE A 201 -4.53 -4.91 -6.93
N GLY A 202 -4.16 -5.29 -8.16
CA GLY A 202 -2.79 -5.68 -8.50
C GLY A 202 -1.77 -4.60 -8.14
N SER A 203 -2.08 -3.34 -8.50
CA SER A 203 -1.23 -2.21 -8.13
C SER A 203 -1.17 -1.98 -6.62
N ALA A 204 -2.29 -2.09 -5.89
CA ALA A 204 -2.31 -1.94 -4.44
C ALA A 204 -1.51 -3.05 -3.75
N ALA A 205 -1.59 -4.28 -4.27
CA ALA A 205 -0.81 -5.42 -3.80
C ALA A 205 0.70 -5.22 -4.03
N PHE A 206 1.10 -4.69 -5.18
CA PHE A 206 2.50 -4.32 -5.44
C PHE A 206 3.00 -3.26 -4.46
N ILE A 207 2.19 -2.23 -4.17
CA ILE A 207 2.54 -1.20 -3.19
C ILE A 207 2.71 -1.82 -1.80
N GLY A 208 1.76 -2.66 -1.37
CA GLY A 208 1.84 -3.34 -0.08
C GLY A 208 3.04 -4.28 0.01
N PHE A 209 3.32 -5.04 -1.05
CA PHE A 209 4.46 -5.93 -1.10
C PHE A 209 5.78 -5.17 -1.00
N ASN A 210 5.96 -4.07 -1.74
CA ASN A 210 7.17 -3.26 -1.64
C ASN A 210 7.32 -2.56 -0.29
N ALA A 211 6.21 -2.11 0.30
CA ALA A 211 6.20 -1.54 1.64
C ALA A 211 6.68 -2.56 2.69
N ILE A 212 6.36 -3.85 2.51
CA ILE A 212 6.76 -4.93 3.42
C ILE A 212 8.17 -5.45 3.10
N SER A 213 8.51 -5.64 1.82
CA SER A 213 9.78 -6.23 1.39
C SER A 213 10.97 -5.30 1.59
N VAL A 214 10.71 -4.00 1.77
CA VAL A 214 11.71 -2.95 1.94
C VAL A 214 12.74 -3.04 0.82
N THR A 215 12.21 -3.24 -0.37
CA THR A 215 12.93 -2.88 -1.57
C THR A 215 12.94 -1.36 -1.57
N SER A 216 14.10 -0.77 -1.24
CA SER A 216 14.33 0.67 -1.38
C SER A 216 14.40 1.02 -2.87
N ASP A 217 13.32 0.78 -3.61
CA ASP A 217 13.16 1.35 -4.93
C ASP A 217 13.10 2.86 -4.73
N ILE A 218 14.21 3.53 -5.08
CA ILE A 218 14.46 4.97 -4.93
C ILE A 218 13.33 5.83 -5.55
N THR A 219 12.53 5.24 -6.45
CA THR A 219 11.37 5.86 -7.09
C THR A 219 10.07 5.77 -6.28
N PHE A 220 10.06 5.16 -5.10
CA PHE A 220 8.83 5.01 -4.31
C PHE A 220 8.90 5.77 -2.99
N ASP A 221 8.57 7.06 -3.06
CA ASP A 221 8.22 7.81 -1.86
C ASP A 221 6.81 7.42 -1.40
N ILE A 222 6.75 6.45 -0.49
CA ILE A 222 5.52 5.97 0.16
C ILE A 222 4.79 7.12 0.89
N SER A 223 5.48 8.20 1.20
CA SER A 223 4.96 9.34 1.96
C SER A 223 4.05 10.25 1.14
N ASP A 224 4.07 10.12 -0.20
CA ASP A 224 3.21 10.88 -1.10
C ASP A 224 2.00 10.07 -1.55
N THR A 225 0.87 10.35 -0.91
CA THR A 225 -0.46 9.86 -1.27
C THR A 225 -0.78 10.05 -2.75
N ARG A 226 -0.33 11.15 -3.38
CA ARG A 226 -0.59 11.44 -4.79
C ARG A 226 0.08 10.41 -5.70
N LEU A 227 1.31 10.02 -5.40
CA LEU A 227 2.04 9.01 -6.17
C LEU A 227 1.41 7.62 -6.01
N ILE A 228 0.95 7.28 -4.81
CA ILE A 228 0.21 6.04 -4.54
C ILE A 228 -1.07 5.99 -5.39
N ILE A 229 -1.89 7.05 -5.36
CA ILE A 229 -3.14 7.12 -6.14
C ILE A 229 -2.86 7.03 -7.63
N GLN A 230 -1.87 7.79 -8.13
CA GLN A 230 -1.51 7.77 -9.55
C GLN A 230 -1.12 6.36 -10.00
N ARG A 231 -0.38 5.60 -9.17
CA ARG A 231 0.01 4.22 -9.49
C ARG A 231 -1.20 3.28 -9.53
N ILE A 232 -2.12 3.38 -8.58
CA ILE A 232 -3.36 2.58 -8.56
C ILE A 232 -4.21 2.87 -9.82
N VAL A 233 -4.39 4.14 -10.17
CA VAL A 233 -5.11 4.55 -11.38
C VAL A 233 -4.42 4.01 -12.63
N LEU A 234 -3.09 4.09 -12.70
CA LEU A 234 -2.34 3.59 -13.84
C LEU A 234 -2.44 2.05 -13.96
N GLY A 235 -2.42 1.33 -12.84
CA GLY A 235 -2.64 -0.12 -12.82
C GLY A 235 -4.02 -0.50 -13.36
N ALA A 236 -5.06 0.22 -12.97
CA ALA A 236 -6.41 0.04 -13.50
C ALA A 236 -6.47 0.32 -15.01
N LEU A 237 -5.84 1.40 -15.47
CA LEU A 237 -5.79 1.76 -16.90
C LEU A 237 -5.02 0.74 -17.72
N PHE A 238 -3.86 0.26 -17.26
CA PHE A 238 -3.12 -0.77 -17.99
C PHE A 238 -3.89 -2.08 -18.09
N ALA A 239 -4.49 -2.54 -16.98
CA ALA A 239 -5.36 -3.70 -17.01
C ALA A 239 -6.48 -3.56 -18.05
N LEU A 240 -7.12 -2.39 -18.08
CA LEU A 240 -8.16 -2.05 -19.04
C LEU A 240 -7.63 -2.08 -20.49
N PHE A 241 -6.63 -1.25 -20.82
CA PHE A 241 -6.14 -1.10 -22.19
C PHE A 241 -5.60 -2.39 -22.79
N PHE A 242 -4.84 -3.16 -22.01
CA PHE A 242 -4.24 -4.39 -22.50
C PHE A 242 -5.23 -5.54 -22.55
N THR A 243 -6.14 -5.68 -21.58
CA THR A 243 -7.03 -6.86 -21.54
C THR A 243 -8.29 -6.70 -22.38
N LEU A 244 -8.74 -5.46 -22.65
CA LEU A 244 -9.97 -5.21 -23.41
C LEU A 244 -10.04 -5.89 -24.79
N PRO A 245 -8.99 -5.87 -25.66
CA PRO A 245 -9.09 -6.45 -27.01
C PRO A 245 -9.29 -7.97 -27.06
N PHE A 246 -8.94 -8.72 -26.02
CA PHE A 246 -9.02 -10.19 -26.03
C PHE A 246 -9.75 -10.80 -24.82
N GLY A 247 -9.93 -10.06 -23.73
CA GLY A 247 -10.47 -10.60 -22.48
C GLY A 247 -11.99 -10.71 -22.42
N PHE A 248 -12.73 -9.95 -23.23
CA PHE A 248 -14.19 -9.93 -23.13
C PHE A 248 -14.83 -11.28 -23.50
N HIS A 249 -14.33 -11.92 -24.56
CA HIS A 249 -14.81 -13.23 -24.99
C HIS A 249 -14.60 -14.30 -23.91
N GLU A 250 -13.41 -14.32 -23.30
CA GLU A 250 -13.08 -15.26 -22.24
C GLU A 250 -13.87 -14.99 -20.96
N PHE A 251 -14.08 -13.72 -20.62
CA PHE A 251 -14.95 -13.33 -19.51
C PHE A 251 -16.38 -13.84 -19.70
N LEU A 252 -16.96 -13.67 -20.89
CA LEU A 252 -18.31 -14.20 -21.17
C LEU A 252 -18.37 -15.73 -21.10
N SER A 253 -17.36 -16.42 -21.63
CA SER A 253 -17.27 -17.89 -21.56
C SER A 253 -17.19 -18.38 -20.11
N PHE A 254 -16.40 -17.68 -19.30
CA PHE A 254 -16.28 -17.94 -17.86
C PHE A 254 -17.58 -17.69 -17.12
N VAL A 255 -18.23 -16.54 -17.33
CA VAL A 255 -19.51 -16.19 -16.70
C VAL A 255 -20.59 -17.21 -17.05
N LYS A 256 -20.70 -17.62 -18.33
CA LYS A 256 -21.65 -18.67 -18.76
C LYS A 256 -21.37 -20.01 -18.09
N SER A 257 -20.10 -20.40 -17.99
CA SER A 257 -19.69 -21.64 -17.33
C SER A 257 -20.04 -21.63 -15.84
N LEU A 258 -19.82 -20.48 -15.19
CA LEU A 258 -20.14 -20.30 -13.77
C LEU A 258 -21.65 -20.29 -13.53
N SER A 259 -22.42 -19.64 -14.41
CA SER A 259 -23.88 -19.63 -14.38
C SER A 259 -24.49 -21.03 -14.54
N ASN A 260 -24.01 -21.78 -15.54
CA ASN A 260 -24.44 -23.16 -15.77
C ASN A 260 -24.10 -24.08 -14.59
N SER A 261 -22.93 -23.88 -13.98
CA SER A 261 -22.48 -24.63 -12.79
C SER A 261 -23.35 -24.29 -11.57
N ALA A 262 -23.69 -23.02 -11.35
CA ALA A 262 -24.52 -22.58 -10.24
C ALA A 262 -25.95 -23.16 -10.28
N LEU A 263 -26.46 -23.47 -11.48
CA LEU A 263 -27.81 -24.01 -11.67
C LEU A 263 -27.90 -25.54 -11.60
N ASN A 264 -26.84 -26.25 -11.21
CA ASN A 264 -26.81 -27.72 -11.16
C ASN A 264 -27.30 -28.39 -12.46
N LYS A 265 -27.14 -27.73 -13.62
CA LYS A 265 -27.37 -28.36 -14.92
C LYS A 265 -26.21 -29.32 -15.16
N THR A 266 -26.42 -30.56 -14.72
CA THR A 266 -25.52 -31.73 -14.84
C THR A 266 -24.81 -31.74 -16.19
N THR A 267 -23.58 -31.25 -16.21
CA THR A 267 -22.69 -31.35 -17.36
C THR A 267 -21.48 -32.16 -16.93
N VAL A 268 -21.42 -33.36 -17.51
CA VAL A 268 -20.32 -34.31 -17.38
C VAL A 268 -19.02 -33.61 -17.83
N PRO A 269 -17.91 -33.70 -17.06
CA PRO A 269 -16.67 -33.04 -17.40
C PRO A 269 -15.96 -33.81 -18.53
N THR A 270 -16.29 -33.50 -19.79
CA THR A 270 -15.56 -34.03 -20.94
C THR A 270 -14.46 -33.07 -21.39
N ARG A 271 -13.21 -33.41 -21.04
CA ARG A 271 -11.99 -33.12 -21.82
C ARG A 271 -11.50 -31.66 -21.95
N SER A 272 -11.92 -30.74 -21.08
CA SER A 272 -11.56 -29.30 -21.19
C SER A 272 -10.62 -28.75 -20.10
N GLU A 273 -9.96 -29.58 -19.29
CA GLU A 273 -9.04 -29.10 -18.22
C GLU A 273 -7.93 -28.18 -18.76
N ILE A 274 -7.40 -28.45 -19.96
CA ILE A 274 -6.35 -27.64 -20.61
C ILE A 274 -6.92 -26.31 -21.16
N ALA A 275 -8.19 -26.29 -21.57
CA ALA A 275 -8.84 -25.04 -21.98
C ALA A 275 -9.09 -24.14 -20.75
N PHE A 276 -9.49 -24.74 -19.62
CA PHE A 276 -9.75 -24.03 -18.38
C PHE A 276 -8.51 -23.31 -17.83
N THR A 277 -7.31 -23.92 -17.94
CA THR A 277 -6.06 -23.28 -17.50
C THR A 277 -5.71 -22.05 -18.31
N ASN A 278 -5.88 -22.08 -19.64
CA ASN A 278 -5.59 -20.93 -20.50
C ASN A 278 -6.59 -19.79 -20.27
N GLN A 279 -7.86 -20.11 -20.04
CA GLN A 279 -8.89 -19.14 -19.71
C GLN A 279 -8.63 -18.48 -18.35
N SER A 280 -8.27 -19.28 -17.35
CA SER A 280 -7.92 -18.79 -16.01
C SER A 280 -6.73 -17.83 -16.03
N LEU A 281 -5.74 -18.09 -16.90
CA LEU A 281 -4.58 -17.22 -17.04
C LEU A 281 -4.95 -15.85 -17.66
N LEU A 282 -5.89 -15.82 -18.60
CA LEU A 282 -6.39 -14.56 -19.16
C LEU A 282 -7.25 -13.78 -18.16
N LEU A 283 -7.96 -14.46 -17.26
CA LEU A 283 -8.75 -13.83 -16.19
C LEU A 283 -7.87 -13.20 -15.10
N ILE A 284 -6.67 -13.73 -14.84
CA ILE A 284 -5.73 -13.15 -13.85
C ILE A 284 -4.83 -12.05 -14.46
N MET A 285 -4.75 -11.97 -15.79
CA MET A 285 -3.90 -10.98 -16.49
C MET A 285 -4.11 -9.53 -16.04
N PRO A 286 -5.35 -9.02 -15.84
CA PRO A 286 -5.59 -7.66 -15.33
C PRO A 286 -4.85 -7.38 -14.02
N PHE A 287 -4.88 -8.34 -13.09
CA PHE A 287 -4.18 -8.24 -11.82
C PHE A 287 -2.67 -8.23 -12.00
N VAL A 288 -2.13 -9.13 -12.84
CA VAL A 288 -0.68 -9.21 -13.11
C VAL A 288 -0.16 -7.93 -13.76
N LEU A 289 -0.91 -7.33 -14.68
CA LEU A 289 -0.59 -6.06 -15.32
C LEU A 289 -0.60 -4.91 -14.31
N GLY A 290 -1.59 -4.87 -13.43
CA GLY A 290 -1.65 -3.91 -12.32
C GLY A 290 -0.48 -4.05 -11.35
N TYR A 291 -0.13 -5.29 -11.01
CA TYR A 291 1.02 -5.60 -10.14
C TYR A 291 2.35 -5.15 -10.78
N SER A 292 2.46 -5.25 -12.10
CA SER A 292 3.68 -4.96 -12.85
C SER A 292 3.80 -3.50 -13.30
N THR A 293 3.06 -2.56 -12.71
CA THR A 293 3.02 -1.14 -13.13
C THR A 293 4.40 -0.50 -13.31
N SER A 294 5.34 -0.70 -12.38
CA SER A 294 6.72 -0.17 -12.52
C SER A 294 7.44 -0.71 -13.75
N LEU A 295 7.32 -2.01 -14.01
CA LEU A 295 7.92 -2.66 -15.18
C LEU A 295 7.25 -2.16 -16.47
N VAL A 296 5.93 -2.02 -16.48
CA VAL A 296 5.19 -1.49 -17.64
C VAL A 296 5.60 -0.06 -17.95
N ILE A 297 5.77 0.80 -16.93
CA ILE A 297 6.28 2.17 -17.11
C ILE A 297 7.69 2.15 -17.72
N LEU A 298 8.59 1.29 -17.23
CA LEU A 298 9.94 1.18 -17.77
C LEU A 298 9.92 0.74 -19.23
N ILE A 299 9.07 -0.24 -19.59
CA ILE A 299 8.92 -0.68 -20.98
C ILE A 299 8.34 0.45 -21.83
N LEU A 300 7.31 1.16 -21.38
CA LEU A 300 6.73 2.30 -22.10
C LEU A 300 7.75 3.41 -22.32
N ASN A 301 8.51 3.79 -21.29
CA ASN A 301 9.57 4.79 -21.41
C ASN A 301 10.63 4.36 -22.42
N ARG A 302 10.98 3.07 -22.44
CA ARG A 302 11.91 2.50 -23.42
C ARG A 302 11.34 2.51 -24.84
N MET A 303 10.06 2.16 -25.01
CA MET A 303 9.39 2.22 -26.32
C MET A 303 9.27 3.65 -26.81
N ILE A 304 8.93 4.61 -25.95
CA ILE A 304 8.87 6.03 -26.27
C ILE A 304 10.26 6.53 -26.70
N SER A 305 11.31 6.13 -25.98
CA SER A 305 12.70 6.49 -26.34
C SER A 305 13.14 5.86 -27.66
N ALA A 306 12.73 4.62 -27.93
CA ALA A 306 13.00 3.96 -29.21
C ALA A 306 12.22 4.64 -30.35
N ALA A 307 10.96 4.97 -30.14
CA ALA A 307 10.12 5.68 -31.10
C ALA A 307 10.67 7.09 -31.37
N SER A 308 11.05 7.85 -30.34
CA SER A 308 11.65 9.17 -30.51
C SER A 308 12.96 9.09 -31.29
N THR A 309 13.75 8.05 -31.06
CA THR A 309 14.98 7.77 -31.84
C THR A 309 14.66 7.46 -33.29
N LEU A 310 13.64 6.63 -33.57
CA LEU A 310 13.20 6.30 -34.94
C LEU A 310 12.66 7.53 -35.69
N PHE A 311 11.98 8.43 -35.00
CA PHE A 311 11.45 9.68 -35.58
C PHE A 311 12.45 10.84 -35.56
N GLY A 312 13.71 10.60 -35.18
CA GLY A 312 14.76 11.62 -35.20
C GLY A 312 14.61 12.73 -34.16
N ALA A 313 13.69 12.57 -33.19
CA ALA A 313 13.60 13.44 -32.03
C ALA A 313 14.72 13.07 -31.05
N GLN A 314 15.94 13.57 -31.32
CA GLN A 314 17.00 13.50 -30.32
C GLN A 314 16.61 14.39 -29.13
N PRO A 315 16.65 13.89 -27.89
CA PRO A 315 16.51 14.74 -26.72
C PRO A 315 17.60 15.81 -26.84
N ALA A 316 17.21 17.08 -26.84
CA ALA A 316 18.12 18.20 -27.06
C ALA A 316 19.32 18.05 -26.11
N SER A 317 20.45 17.60 -26.65
CA SER A 317 21.70 17.46 -25.93
C SER A 317 22.00 18.83 -25.33
N ALA A 318 21.86 18.94 -24.01
CA ALA A 318 22.08 20.16 -23.27
C ALA A 318 23.44 20.73 -23.69
N LYS A 319 23.37 21.79 -24.50
CA LYS A 319 24.53 22.50 -25.01
C LYS A 319 25.22 23.07 -23.78
N SER A 320 26.32 22.46 -23.36
CA SER A 320 27.13 22.90 -22.24
C SER A 320 27.44 24.37 -22.40
N ILE A 321 26.82 25.21 -21.56
CA ILE A 321 27.16 26.62 -21.43
C ILE A 321 28.54 26.65 -20.77
N SER A 322 29.57 26.57 -21.61
CA SER A 322 30.91 27.02 -21.27
C SER A 322 30.92 28.53 -21.50
N LYS A 323 30.78 29.30 -20.43
CA LYS A 323 31.38 30.63 -20.28
C LYS A 323 31.38 31.02 -18.82
#